data_AF-A0A948PX78-F1
#
_entry.id   AF-A0A948PX78-F1
#
_cell.length_a   1.000
_cell.length_b   1.000
_cell.length_c   1.000
_cell.angle_alpha   90.00
_cell.angle_beta   90.00
_cell.angle_gamma   90.00
#
_symmetry.space_group_name_H-M   'P 1'
#
loop_
_entity.id
_entity.type
_entity.pdbx_description
1 polymer ?
#
loop_
_entity_poly.entity_id
_entity_poly.type
_entity_poly.pdbx_seq_one_letter_code
_entity_poly.pdbx_strand_id
1 'polypeptide(L)'
;MDNRSTEGMDCPNCGVYNPAGRAVCWRCDRELPKPKEQKRRKPFWSGQSWVYILMAVLILFSLLQLCGLPSVPGGDESGSLRFFFCEADSLVNLLLVM
;
A
#
# COMPACT_ATOMS: atom_id res chain seq x y z
N MET A 1 17.17 -29.86 2.83
CA MET A 1 18.42 -29.53 3.55
C MET A 1 18.54 -28.03 3.44
N ASP A 2 17.91 -27.36 4.39
CA ASP A 2 17.46 -25.99 4.21
C ASP A 2 18.60 -25.08 4.64
N ASN A 3 18.97 -24.14 3.79
CA ASN A 3 20.17 -23.30 3.89
C ASN A 3 20.13 -22.27 5.06
N ARG A 4 19.37 -22.58 6.12
CA ARG A 4 19.16 -21.75 7.32
C ARG A 4 19.86 -22.32 8.56
N SER A 5 20.45 -23.51 8.49
CA SER A 5 21.18 -24.15 9.60
C SER A 5 22.62 -23.65 9.77
N THR A 6 23.12 -22.85 8.82
CA THR A 6 24.53 -22.41 8.76
C THR A 6 24.77 -21.03 9.39
N GLU A 7 23.74 -20.33 9.87
CA GLU A 7 23.90 -19.05 10.59
C GLU A 7 24.34 -19.25 12.05
N GLY A 8 25.35 -20.07 12.31
CA GLY A 8 25.92 -20.24 13.64
C GLY A 8 26.96 -19.18 13.99
N MET A 9 27.28 -19.07 15.28
CA MET A 9 28.34 -18.22 15.81
C MET A 9 29.23 -19.03 16.77
N ASP A 10 30.52 -18.70 16.82
CA ASP A 10 31.42 -19.24 17.83
C ASP A 10 31.21 -18.51 19.17
N CYS A 11 31.17 -19.27 20.25
CA CYS A 11 31.02 -18.70 21.58
C CYS A 11 32.24 -17.82 21.93
N PRO A 12 32.05 -16.55 22.33
CA PRO A 12 33.16 -15.66 22.69
C PRO A 12 33.88 -16.06 23.99
N ASN A 13 33.31 -16.99 24.77
CA ASN A 13 33.88 -17.43 26.04
C ASN A 13 34.71 -18.72 25.90
N CYS A 14 34.20 -19.73 25.17
CA CYS A 14 34.87 -21.03 25.05
C CYS A 14 35.33 -21.39 23.62
N GLY A 15 35.02 -20.56 22.61
CA GLY A 15 35.42 -20.76 21.21
C GLY A 15 34.69 -21.89 20.48
N VAL A 16 33.62 -22.45 21.07
CA VAL A 16 32.88 -23.55 20.46
C VAL A 16 31.74 -23.04 19.60
N TYR A 17 31.59 -23.62 18.41
CA TYR A 17 30.52 -23.32 17.46
C TYR A 17 29.13 -23.61 18.04
N ASN A 18 28.23 -22.64 17.92
CA ASN A 18 26.84 -22.74 18.35
C ASN A 18 25.88 -22.37 17.19
N PRO A 19 24.87 -23.21 16.89
CA PRO A 19 23.90 -22.91 15.83
C PRO A 19 23.03 -21.68 16.13
N ALA A 20 22.49 -21.08 15.06
CA ALA A 20 21.59 -19.93 15.11
C ALA A 20 20.42 -20.14 16.08
N GLY A 21 20.05 -19.09 16.82
CA GLY A 21 18.81 -19.08 17.62
C GLY A 21 18.92 -19.65 19.03
N ARG A 22 20.06 -20.21 19.45
CA ARG A 22 20.30 -20.57 20.85
C ARG A 22 20.69 -19.32 21.67
N ALA A 23 20.01 -19.14 22.80
CA ALA A 23 20.32 -18.07 23.76
C ALA A 23 21.48 -18.42 24.70
N VAL A 24 21.81 -19.70 24.86
CA VAL A 24 22.81 -20.22 25.81
C VAL A 24 23.76 -21.19 25.11
N CYS A 25 25.05 -21.12 25.44
CA CYS A 25 26.08 -21.95 24.86
C CYS A 25 25.92 -23.37 25.37
N TRP A 26 25.85 -24.33 24.46
CA TRP A 26 25.65 -25.75 24.80
C TRP A 26 26.83 -26.40 25.54
N ARG A 27 27.98 -25.73 25.61
CA ARG A 27 29.18 -26.30 26.25
C ARG A 27 29.55 -25.64 27.57
N CYS A 28 29.42 -24.33 27.68
CA CYS A 28 29.81 -23.58 28.88
C CYS A 28 28.63 -22.92 29.62
N ASP A 29 27.40 -23.12 29.15
CA ASP A 29 26.14 -22.61 29.73
C ASP A 29 26.09 -21.09 29.91
N ARG A 30 26.90 -20.36 29.15
CA ARG A 30 26.91 -18.89 29.14
C ARG A 30 25.93 -18.34 28.10
N GLU A 31 25.33 -17.20 28.41
CA GLU A 31 24.42 -16.51 27.50
C GLU A 31 25.17 -16.04 26.24
N LEU A 32 24.60 -16.30 25.06
CA LEU A 32 25.10 -15.75 23.80
C LEU A 32 24.48 -14.38 23.54
N PRO A 33 25.22 -13.48 22.89
CA PRO A 33 24.67 -12.23 22.38
C PRO A 33 23.52 -12.54 21.41
N LYS A 34 22.29 -12.13 21.78
CA LYS A 34 21.14 -12.24 20.89
C LYS A 34 21.34 -11.27 19.71
N PRO A 35 21.22 -11.74 18.45
CA PRO A 35 21.19 -10.82 17.33
C PRO A 35 20.05 -9.84 17.55
N LYS A 36 20.36 -8.54 17.56
CA LYS A 36 19.35 -7.49 17.71
C LYS A 36 18.37 -7.65 16.56
N GLU A 37 17.12 -7.97 16.87
CA GLU A 37 16.07 -8.06 15.88
C GLU A 37 15.97 -6.71 15.17
N GLN A 38 16.48 -6.66 13.94
CA GLN A 38 16.38 -5.46 13.13
C GLN A 38 14.90 -5.29 12.84
N LYS A 39 14.24 -4.38 13.57
CA LYS A 39 12.84 -4.02 13.35
C LYS A 39 12.70 -3.64 11.87
N ARG A 40 12.20 -4.57 11.06
CA ARG A 40 11.98 -4.38 9.63
C ARG A 40 11.13 -3.12 9.49
N ARG A 41 11.73 -2.02 8.99
CA ARG A 41 10.99 -0.82 8.64
C ARG A 41 10.06 -1.22 7.50
N LYS A 42 8.76 -1.32 7.77
CA LYS A 42 7.76 -1.59 6.72
C LYS A 42 7.72 -0.34 5.81
N PRO A 43 8.07 -0.42 4.51
CA PRO A 43 7.93 0.71 3.61
C PRO A 43 6.46 0.82 3.17
N PHE A 44 5.57 1.11 4.12
CA PHE A 44 4.12 1.10 3.84
C PHE A 44 3.60 2.46 3.35
N TRP A 45 4.41 3.52 3.43
CA TRP A 45 3.90 4.89 3.39
C TRP A 45 4.35 5.76 2.22
N SER A 46 5.03 5.22 1.19
CA SER A 46 5.45 6.04 0.04
C SER A 46 4.61 5.83 -1.23
N GLY A 47 3.96 4.68 -1.42
CA GLY A 47 3.20 4.39 -2.65
C GLY A 47 1.68 4.60 -2.52
N GLN A 48 1.09 4.23 -1.38
CA GLN A 48 -0.36 4.17 -1.22
C GLN A 48 -1.03 5.55 -1.29
N SER A 49 -0.40 6.60 -0.72
CA SER A 49 -0.96 7.95 -0.69
C SER A 49 -1.07 8.57 -2.07
N TRP A 50 -0.12 8.31 -2.97
CA TRP A 50 -0.14 8.86 -4.33
C TRP A 50 -1.28 8.30 -5.18
N VAL A 51 -1.62 7.02 -5.00
CA VAL A 51 -2.74 6.39 -5.71
C VAL A 51 -4.05 7.09 -5.34
N TYR A 52 -4.29 7.38 -4.06
CA TYR A 52 -5.52 8.08 -3.64
C TYR A 52 -5.59 9.51 -4.15
N ILE A 53 -4.46 10.24 -4.16
CA ILE A 53 -4.41 11.60 -4.71
C ILE A 53 -4.76 11.57 -6.21
N LEU A 54 -4.15 10.67 -6.98
CA LEU A 54 -4.42 10.55 -8.42
C LEU A 54 -5.87 10.15 -8.70
N MET A 55 -6.42 9.21 -7.92
CA MET A 55 -7.83 8.81 -8.03
C MET A 55 -8.78 9.97 -7.74
N ALA A 56 -8.54 10.72 -6.66
CA ALA A 56 -9.36 11.88 -6.30
C ALA A 56 -9.34 12.98 -7.39
N VAL A 57 -8.17 13.24 -7.98
CA VAL A 57 -8.02 14.22 -9.07
C VAL A 57 -8.77 13.76 -10.34
N LEU A 58 -8.66 12.49 -10.73
CA LEU A 58 -9.39 11.96 -11.89
C LEU A 58 -10.91 12.00 -11.69
N ILE A 59 -11.38 11.67 -10.49
CA ILE A 59 -12.80 11.76 -10.15
C ILE A 59 -13.26 13.22 -10.23
N LEU A 60 -12.54 14.14 -9.60
CA LEU A 60 -12.89 15.56 -9.62
C LEU A 60 -12.90 16.12 -11.04
N PHE A 61 -11.89 15.80 -11.85
CA PHE A 61 -11.81 16.20 -13.25
C PHE A 61 -12.99 15.64 -14.05
N SER A 62 -13.34 14.37 -13.86
CA SER A 62 -14.48 13.73 -14.53
C SER A 62 -15.81 14.42 -14.16
N LEU A 63 -15.98 14.81 -12.88
CA LEU A 63 -17.15 15.56 -12.42
C LEU A 63 -17.21 16.97 -13.04
N LEU A 64 -16.06 17.65 -13.18
CA LEU A 64 -15.99 18.96 -13.84
C LEU A 64 -16.35 18.88 -15.33
N GLN A 65 -15.94 17.82 -16.03
CA GLN A 65 -16.32 17.58 -17.42
C GLN A 65 -17.83 17.28 -17.56
N LEU A 66 -18.41 16.57 -16.58
CA LEU A 66 -19.85 16.25 -16.57
C LEU A 66 -20.74 17.46 -16.25
N CYS A 67 -20.29 18.36 -15.37
CA CYS A 67 -21.13 19.44 -14.84
C CYS A 67 -20.78 20.84 -15.38
N GLY A 68 -19.71 21.02 -16.16
CA GLY A 68 -19.04 22.33 -16.19
C GLY A 68 -18.35 22.80 -17.47
N LEU A 69 -18.65 22.27 -18.66
CA LEU A 69 -18.20 22.91 -19.90
C LEU A 69 -19.38 23.58 -20.62
N PRO A 70 -19.58 24.91 -20.44
CA PRO A 70 -20.46 25.66 -21.33
C PRO A 70 -19.87 25.54 -22.73
N SER A 71 -20.67 24.97 -23.63
CA SER A 71 -20.42 24.96 -25.06
C SER A 71 -20.02 26.37 -25.50
N VAL A 72 -18.86 26.46 -26.15
CA VAL A 72 -18.38 27.68 -26.82
C VAL A 72 -19.51 28.18 -27.74
N PRO A 73 -20.01 29.41 -27.57
CA PRO A 73 -21.10 29.91 -28.38
C PRO A 73 -20.57 30.21 -29.79
N GLY A 74 -20.83 29.30 -30.72
CA GLY A 74 -20.38 29.40 -32.09
C GLY A 74 -21.12 28.46 -33.03
N GLY A 75 -22.40 28.76 -33.28
CA GLY A 75 -23.08 28.33 -34.51
C GLY A 75 -24.03 27.14 -34.39
N ASP A 76 -25.30 27.50 -34.52
CA ASP A 76 -26.43 26.73 -35.05
C ASP A 76 -27.16 25.66 -34.22
N GLU A 77 -28.44 25.95 -34.07
CA GLU A 77 -29.51 25.13 -33.54
C GLU A 77 -29.74 23.90 -34.43
N SER A 78 -29.51 22.70 -33.91
CA SER A 78 -30.47 21.59 -34.03
C SER A 78 -29.93 20.30 -33.40
N GLY A 79 -30.62 19.87 -32.35
CA GLY A 79 -30.90 18.46 -32.13
C GLY A 79 -29.76 17.58 -31.59
N SER A 80 -29.92 17.21 -30.32
CA SER A 80 -29.78 15.81 -29.90
C SER A 80 -28.35 15.26 -29.86
N LEU A 81 -27.68 15.39 -28.72
CA LEU A 81 -27.53 14.28 -27.76
C LEU A 81 -26.64 14.69 -26.58
N ARG A 82 -27.05 14.28 -25.37
CA ARG A 82 -26.27 14.12 -24.13
C ARG A 82 -26.09 15.35 -23.22
N PHE A 83 -27.22 15.88 -22.78
CA PHE A 83 -27.35 16.64 -21.52
C PHE A 83 -28.20 15.88 -20.47
N PHE A 84 -28.09 14.54 -20.42
CA PHE A 84 -28.76 13.77 -19.38
C PHE A 84 -27.73 13.35 -18.32
N PHE A 85 -28.05 13.67 -17.06
CA PHE A 85 -27.30 13.41 -15.83
C PHE A 85 -26.40 14.54 -15.32
N CYS A 86 -26.97 15.73 -15.18
CA CYS A 86 -26.72 16.59 -14.01
C CYS A 86 -28.05 16.92 -13.33
N GLU A 87 -28.82 15.89 -12.97
CA GLU A 87 -29.93 16.03 -12.02
C GLU A 87 -29.61 15.13 -10.82
N ALA A 88 -29.54 15.75 -9.66
CA ALA A 88 -28.95 15.23 -8.43
C ALA A 88 -29.80 14.15 -7.73
N ASP A 89 -30.36 13.19 -8.47
CA ASP A 89 -31.28 12.16 -7.93
C ASP A 89 -30.72 10.71 -8.02
N SER A 90 -29.64 10.47 -8.76
CA SER A 90 -29.20 9.08 -9.01
C SER A 90 -28.30 8.44 -7.93
N LEU A 91 -27.95 9.16 -6.86
CA LEU A 91 -27.22 8.57 -5.73
C LEU A 91 -28.12 7.68 -4.85
N VAL A 92 -29.44 7.89 -4.88
CA VAL A 92 -30.39 7.08 -4.09
C VAL A 92 -30.64 5.72 -4.76
N ASN A 93 -30.60 5.64 -6.10
CA ASN A 93 -30.88 4.38 -6.81
C ASN A 93 -29.68 3.44 -6.92
N LEU A 94 -28.43 3.90 -6.82
CA LEU A 94 -27.27 3.00 -6.82
C LEU A 94 -27.09 2.27 -5.49
N LEU A 95 -27.57 2.85 -4.38
CA LEU A 95 -27.59 2.19 -3.07
C LEU A 95 -28.73 1.17 -2.91
N LEU A 96 -29.71 1.17 -3.82
CA LEU A 96 -30.87 0.26 -3.79
C LEU A 96 -30.66 -1.02 -4.63
N VAL A 97 -29.54 -1.15 -5.34
CA VAL A 97 -29.21 -2.29 -6.21
C VAL A 97 -27.96 -3.06 -5.73
N MET A 98 -27.54 -2.84 -4.48
CA MET A 98 -26.62 -3.73 -3.75
C MET A 98 -27.29 -4.24 -2.48
#